data_AF-A0A5D3DZN0-F1
#
_entry.id   AF-A0A5D3DZN0-F1
#
_cell.length_a   1.000
_cell.length_b   1.000
_cell.length_c   1.000
_cell.angle_alpha   90.00
_cell.angle_beta   90.00
_cell.angle_gamma   90.00
#
_symmetry.space_group_name_H-M   'P 1'
#
loop_
_entity.id
_entity.type
_entity.pdbx_description
1 polymer ?
#
loop_
_entity_poly.entity_id
_entity_poly.type
_entity_poly.pdbx_seq_one_letter_code
_entity_poly.pdbx_strand_id
1 'polypeptide(L)'
;MNSGYKLNIIDHSVHGYEIRCSYHTKSRDDHRTVQNSGIMLVATTMQVSSVKDKNPVIGDMSFYEIIEDIWEVSYNTFNTVLFKCKWVENNNGVQIDNLHFTLVDLSQIGHSSYSFIIATYG
;
A
#
# COMPACT_ATOMS: atom_id res chain seq x y z
N MET A 1 16.78 -13.74 11.82
CA MET A 1 15.75 -14.79 11.99
C MET A 1 14.70 -14.58 10.91
N ASN A 2 14.47 -15.60 10.08
CA ASN A 2 13.56 -15.57 8.93
C ASN A 2 12.12 -15.28 9.36
N SER A 3 11.56 -14.16 8.92
CA SER A 3 10.10 -13.99 8.84
C SER A 3 9.73 -13.70 7.41
N GLY A 4 9.73 -14.76 6.59
CA GLY A 4 9.13 -14.71 5.27
C GLY A 4 7.61 -14.67 5.43
N TYR A 5 7.06 -13.46 5.59
CA TYR A 5 5.63 -13.27 5.51
C TYR A 5 5.19 -13.59 4.08
N LYS A 6 4.48 -14.70 3.89
CA LYS A 6 3.77 -14.94 2.64
C LYS A 6 2.43 -14.21 2.74
N LEU A 7 2.40 -12.98 2.24
CA LEU A 7 1.19 -12.17 2.19
C LEU A 7 0.23 -12.78 1.17
N ASN A 8 -0.77 -13.52 1.64
CA ASN A 8 -1.91 -13.93 0.82
C ASN A 8 -3.02 -12.89 1.03
N ILE A 9 -3.16 -11.98 0.08
CA ILE A 9 -4.25 -10.99 0.05
C ILE A 9 -5.52 -11.74 -0.38
N ILE A 10 -6.50 -11.84 0.53
CA ILE A 10 -7.76 -12.59 0.29
C ILE A 10 -8.83 -11.66 -0.30
N ASP A 11 -8.78 -10.38 0.08
CA ASP A 11 -9.59 -9.30 -0.48
C ASP A 11 -8.85 -7.97 -0.35
N HIS A 12 -9.02 -7.09 -1.32
CA HIS A 12 -8.34 -5.79 -1.40
C HIS A 12 -9.39 -4.70 -1.60
N SER A 13 -9.68 -3.96 -0.53
CA SER A 13 -10.56 -2.79 -0.59
C SER A 13 -9.74 -1.54 -0.32
N VAL A 14 -9.46 -0.75 -1.36
CA VAL A 14 -8.92 0.60 -1.19
C VAL A 14 -10.04 1.45 -0.65
N HIS A 15 -10.03 1.70 0.66
CA HIS A 15 -10.90 2.69 1.28
C HIS A 15 -10.37 4.08 0.92
N GLY A 16 -10.59 4.49 -0.33
CA GLY A 16 -10.45 5.86 -0.76
C GLY A 16 -11.65 6.63 -0.23
N TYR A 17 -11.42 7.49 0.75
CA TYR A 17 -12.35 8.58 1.00
C TYR A 17 -12.59 9.34 -0.32
N GLU A 18 -13.81 9.81 -0.59
CA GLU A 18 -14.05 10.79 -1.64
C GLU A 18 -13.46 12.14 -1.18
N ILE A 19 -12.14 12.23 -1.18
CA ILE A 19 -11.49 13.51 -1.32
C ILE A 19 -11.27 13.67 -2.81
N ARG A 20 -11.52 14.88 -3.31
CA ARG A 20 -11.08 15.40 -4.61
C ARG A 20 -9.53 15.43 -4.70
N CYS A 21 -8.87 14.39 -4.20
CA CYS A 21 -7.43 14.24 -4.09
C CYS A 21 -6.92 13.73 -5.43
N SER A 22 -6.20 14.59 -6.13
CA SER A 22 -5.39 14.14 -7.26
C SER A 22 -4.25 13.26 -6.73
N TYR A 23 -4.16 12.02 -7.21
CA TYR A 23 -3.00 11.17 -6.96
C TYR A 23 -1.75 11.79 -7.60
N HIS A 24 -0.62 11.75 -6.91
CA HIS A 24 0.63 12.36 -7.35
C HIS A 24 1.78 11.38 -7.29
N THR A 25 2.67 11.44 -8.28
CA THR A 25 3.89 10.63 -8.26
C THR A 25 4.89 11.22 -7.28
N LYS A 26 5.75 10.36 -6.71
CA LYS A 26 6.85 10.77 -5.85
C LYS A 26 7.75 11.81 -6.51
N SER A 27 8.04 11.63 -7.79
CA SER A 27 8.82 12.59 -8.59
C SER A 27 8.20 13.99 -8.61
N ARG A 28 6.87 14.10 -8.68
CA ARG A 28 6.19 15.41 -8.59
C ARG A 28 6.36 16.03 -7.21
N ASP A 29 6.25 15.23 -6.16
CA ASP A 29 6.29 15.70 -4.77
C ASP A 29 7.70 16.10 -4.34
N ASP A 30 8.75 15.49 -4.91
CA ASP A 30 10.15 15.86 -4.66
C ASP A 30 10.47 17.32 -5.02
N HIS A 31 9.63 17.94 -5.83
CA HIS A 31 9.76 19.34 -6.25
C HIS A 31 8.73 20.26 -5.57
N ARG A 32 8.05 19.78 -4.51
CA ARG A 32 6.97 20.51 -3.82
C ARG A 32 7.11 20.43 -2.31
N THR A 33 6.41 21.33 -1.64
CA THR A 33 6.31 21.33 -0.17
C THR A 33 5.24 20.38 0.36
N VAL A 34 4.37 19.85 -0.51
CA VAL A 34 3.29 18.93 -0.16
C VAL A 34 3.62 17.51 -0.61
N GLN A 35 3.31 16.54 0.24
CA GLN A 35 3.54 15.11 0.01
C GLN A 35 2.19 14.39 -0.07
N ASN A 36 1.75 14.11 -1.30
CA ASN A 36 0.49 13.47 -1.65
C ASN A 36 0.70 12.20 -2.51
N SER A 37 1.93 11.68 -2.55
CA SER A 37 2.27 10.45 -3.27
C SER A 37 2.09 9.18 -2.44
N GLY A 38 1.73 9.32 -1.16
CA GLY A 38 1.46 8.20 -0.27
C GLY A 38 0.07 7.61 -0.50
N ILE A 39 -0.03 6.28 -0.56
CA ILE A 39 -1.28 5.52 -0.57
C ILE A 39 -1.32 4.65 0.69
N MET A 40 -2.52 4.50 1.26
CA MET A 40 -2.82 3.48 2.25
C MET A 40 -3.76 2.44 1.65
N LEU A 41 -3.39 1.17 1.76
CA LEU A 41 -4.21 0.03 1.39
C LEU A 41 -4.65 -0.70 2.64
N VAL A 42 -5.94 -1.01 2.77
CA VAL A 42 -6.43 -1.94 3.79
C VAL A 42 -6.80 -3.25 3.09
N ALA A 43 -6.18 -4.34 3.52
CA ALA A 43 -6.45 -5.66 2.97
C ALA A 43 -6.81 -6.63 4.09
N THR A 44 -7.79 -7.49 3.84
CA THR A 44 -8.08 -8.62 4.72
C THR A 44 -7.05 -9.71 4.42
N THR A 45 -6.20 -9.97 5.41
CA THR A 45 -5.01 -10.81 5.26
C THR A 45 -5.06 -11.98 6.23
N MET A 46 -4.53 -13.12 5.78
CA MET A 46 -4.25 -14.25 6.64
C MET A 46 -2.87 -14.08 7.26
N GLN A 47 -2.83 -13.86 8.56
CA GLN A 47 -1.62 -13.64 9.34
C GLN A 47 -1.21 -14.92 10.07
N VAL A 48 0.07 -15.24 10.00
CA VAL A 48 0.68 -16.38 10.70
C VAL A 48 1.87 -15.88 11.52
N SER A 49 1.97 -16.34 12.76
CA SER A 49 3.05 -15.95 13.66
C SER A 49 4.40 -16.55 13.26
N SER A 50 4.38 -17.67 12.53
CA SER A 50 5.57 -18.32 11.98
C SER A 50 5.20 -19.30 10.86
N VAL A 51 6.18 -19.80 10.11
CA VAL A 51 5.99 -20.84 9.08
C VAL A 51 5.40 -22.14 9.64
N LYS A 52 5.56 -22.40 10.94
CA LYS A 52 5.03 -23.60 11.62
C LYS A 52 3.66 -23.37 12.23
N ASP A 53 3.13 -22.15 12.16
CA ASP A 53 1.84 -21.80 12.72
C ASP A 53 0.73 -22.55 11.98
N LYS A 54 -0.13 -23.21 12.75
CA LYS A 54 -1.28 -23.97 12.24
C LYS A 54 -2.60 -23.24 12.48
N ASN A 55 -2.57 -22.10 13.17
CA ASN A 55 -3.74 -21.33 13.53
C ASN A 55 -3.63 -19.93 12.92
N PRO A 56 -3.77 -19.81 11.59
CA PRO A 56 -3.77 -18.50 10.95
C PRO A 56 -4.91 -17.63 11.48
N VAL A 57 -4.62 -16.36 11.71
CA VAL A 57 -5.61 -15.35 12.08
C VAL A 57 -5.95 -14.54 10.85
N ILE A 58 -7.23 -14.41 10.53
CA ILE A 58 -7.70 -13.54 9.46
C ILE A 58 -8.04 -12.18 10.08
N GLY A 59 -7.50 -11.11 9.51
CA GLY A 59 -7.80 -9.76 9.96
C GLY A 59 -7.35 -8.71 8.95
N ASP A 60 -7.89 -7.51 9.13
CA ASP A 60 -7.52 -6.37 8.30
C ASP A 60 -6.13 -5.87 8.69
N MET A 61 -5.33 -5.59 7.67
CA MET A 61 -4.00 -5.01 7.80
C MET A 61 -3.87 -3.83 6.85
N SER A 62 -3.31 -2.74 7.38
CA SER A 62 -2.95 -1.57 6.59
C SER A 62 -1.54 -1.74 6.03
N PHE A 63 -1.40 -1.37 4.76
CA PHE A 63 -0.14 -1.26 4.05
C PHE A 63 0.00 0.15 3.51
N TYR A 64 1.26 0.58 3.37
CA TYR A 64 1.57 1.93 2.94
C TYR A 64 2.53 1.88 1.76
N GLU A 65 2.26 2.73 0.78
CA GLU A 65 2.91 2.70 -0.51
C GLU A 65 3.18 4.10 -1.04
N ILE A 66 4.11 4.18 -1.98
CA ILE A 66 4.50 5.40 -2.67
C ILE A 66 4.28 5.21 -4.15
N ILE A 67 3.48 6.08 -4.76
CA ILE A 67 3.26 6.09 -6.20
C ILE A 67 4.54 6.54 -6.90
N GLU A 68 5.14 5.66 -7.69
CA GLU A 68 6.21 6.01 -8.61
C GLU A 68 5.66 6.54 -9.92
N ASP A 69 4.74 5.80 -10.53
CA ASP A 69 4.16 6.09 -11.83
C ASP A 69 2.65 5.82 -11.85
N ILE A 70 1.91 6.56 -12.69
CA ILE A 70 0.47 6.40 -12.90
C ILE A 70 0.24 6.17 -14.38
N TRP A 71 -0.30 5.02 -14.75
CA TRP A 71 -0.52 4.62 -16.13
C TRP A 71 -2.01 4.47 -16.38
N GLU A 72 -2.51 5.00 -17.50
CA GLU A 72 -3.84 4.64 -18.00
C GLU A 72 -3.71 3.41 -18.89
N VAL A 73 -4.45 2.36 -18.55
CA VAL A 73 -4.49 1.11 -19.30
C VAL A 73 -5.84 1.01 -19.99
N SER A 74 -5.80 1.02 -21.33
CA SER A 74 -6.99 0.86 -22.17
C SER A 74 -7.21 -0.60 -22.53
N TYR A 75 -8.28 -1.18 -22.02
CA TYR A 75 -8.85 -2.42 -22.51
C TYR A 75 -9.89 -2.11 -23.58
N ASN A 76 -10.22 -3.10 -24.42
CA ASN A 76 -11.20 -2.93 -25.50
C ASN A 76 -12.58 -2.42 -25.02
N THR A 77 -12.92 -2.67 -23.74
CA THR A 77 -14.23 -2.39 -23.16
C THR A 77 -14.21 -1.28 -22.11
N PHE A 78 -13.05 -0.94 -21.53
CA PHE A 78 -12.93 0.10 -20.49
C PHE A 78 -11.49 0.56 -20.32
N ASN A 79 -11.30 1.75 -19.73
CA ASN A 79 -10.00 2.21 -19.25
C ASN A 79 -9.92 2.02 -17.73
N THR A 80 -8.73 1.71 -17.23
CA THR A 80 -8.43 1.67 -15.80
C THR A 80 -7.10 2.34 -15.51
N VAL A 81 -6.88 2.76 -14.28
CA VAL A 81 -5.63 3.34 -13.83
C VAL A 81 -4.80 2.26 -13.13
N LEU A 82 -3.57 2.10 -13.59
CA LEU A 82 -2.57 1.23 -12.99
C LEU A 82 -1.54 2.10 -12.27
N PHE A 83 -1.40 1.90 -10.97
CA PHE A 83 -0.40 2.55 -10.16
C PHE A 83 0.82 1.64 -10.06
N LYS A 84 2.00 2.19 -10.32
CA LYS A 84 3.26 1.56 -9.95
C LYS A 84 3.70 2.10 -8.60
N CYS A 85 3.88 1.22 -7.63
CA CYS A 85 4.12 1.57 -6.24
C CYS A 85 5.36 0.90 -5.64
N LYS A 86 5.97 1.58 -4.67
CA LYS A 86 6.95 1.02 -3.73
C LYS A 86 6.32 0.85 -2.36
N TRP A 87 6.60 -0.26 -1.69
CA TRP A 87 6.06 -0.57 -0.38
C TRP A 87 6.94 -0.03 0.72
N VAL A 88 6.32 0.54 1.74
CA VAL A 88 6.99 0.88 2.99
C VAL A 88 7.13 -0.40 3.85
N GLU A 89 8.27 -0.57 4.50
CA GLU A 89 8.49 -1.67 5.43
C GLU A 89 7.69 -1.43 6.72
N ASN A 90 6.66 -2.24 6.99
CA ASN A 90 5.78 -2.05 8.16
C ASN A 90 6.51 -2.09 9.52
N ASN A 91 7.60 -2.84 9.66
CA ASN A 91 8.29 -2.99 10.95
C ASN A 91 9.07 -1.75 11.39
N ASN A 92 9.66 -1.03 10.43
CA ASN A 92 10.56 0.09 10.72
C ASN A 92 10.04 1.42 10.16
N GLY A 93 9.19 1.36 9.14
CA GLY A 93 8.65 2.52 8.43
C GLY A 93 7.26 2.93 8.89
N VAL A 94 6.65 2.23 9.85
CA VAL A 94 5.32 2.58 10.38
C VAL A 94 5.36 2.59 11.90
N GLN A 95 4.91 3.69 12.49
CA GLN A 95 4.81 3.85 13.93
C GLN A 95 3.52 4.57 14.31
N ILE A 96 3.04 4.35 15.53
CA ILE A 96 1.91 5.10 16.09
C ILE A 96 2.46 6.05 17.14
N ASP A 97 2.14 7.33 17.03
CA ASP A 97 2.58 8.33 18.00
C ASP A 97 1.73 8.32 19.28
N ASN A 98 2.12 9.14 20.26
CA ASN A 98 1.41 9.24 21.54
C ASN A 98 -0.02 9.80 21.42
N LEU A 99 -0.37 10.39 20.28
CA LEU A 99 -1.68 10.94 19.96
C LEU A 99 -2.52 9.98 19.12
N HIS A 100 -2.04 8.75 18.89
CA HIS A 100 -2.65 7.72 18.06
C HIS A 100 -2.70 8.04 16.56
N PHE A 101 -1.85 8.94 16.08
CA PHE A 101 -1.63 9.11 14.63
C PHE A 101 -0.66 8.06 14.12
N THR A 102 -0.98 7.50 12.95
CA THR A 102 -0.03 6.68 12.21
C THR A 102 0.97 7.58 11.47
N LEU A 103 2.24 7.43 11.81
CA LEU A 103 3.35 8.06 11.11
C LEU A 103 4.02 7.03 10.20
N VAL A 104 4.17 7.39 8.93
CA VAL A 104 4.74 6.53 7.90
C VAL A 104 5.99 7.17 7.32
N ASP A 105 7.14 6.52 7.49
CA ASP A 105 8.40 6.92 6.88
C ASP A 105 8.51 6.35 5.47
N LEU A 106 8.21 7.20 4.49
CA LEU A 106 8.27 6.88 3.05
C LEU A 106 9.71 6.64 2.54
N SER A 107 10.75 6.80 3.36
CA SER A 107 12.12 6.43 2.97
C SER A 107 12.44 4.96 3.25
N GLN A 108 11.69 4.32 4.15
CA GLN A 108 11.92 2.93 4.57
C GLN A 108 11.22 1.96 3.61
N ILE A 109 11.85 1.73 2.46
CA ILE A 109 11.29 0.86 1.42
C ILE A 109 11.55 -0.62 1.73
N GLY A 110 10.48 -1.42 1.76
CA GLY A 110 10.55 -2.87 1.90
C GLY A 110 10.89 -3.59 0.58
N HIS A 111 11.37 -4.83 0.70
CA HIS A 111 11.55 -5.70 -0.47
C HIS A 111 10.20 -6.31 -0.90
N SER A 112 9.68 -5.86 -2.04
CA SER A 112 8.45 -6.38 -2.63
C SER A 112 8.65 -6.67 -4.13
N SER A 113 8.25 -7.87 -4.55
CA SER A 113 8.17 -8.27 -5.96
C SER A 113 6.91 -7.76 -6.66
N TYR A 114 5.97 -7.17 -5.92
CA TYR A 114 4.67 -6.72 -6.42
C TYR A 114 4.64 -5.20 -6.41
N SER A 115 4.75 -4.56 -7.56
CA SER A 115 4.84 -3.10 -7.65
C SER A 115 3.61 -2.47 -8.26
N PHE A 116 2.48 -3.17 -8.42
CA PHE A 116 1.35 -2.65 -9.19
C PHE A 116 0.00 -2.84 -8.50
N ILE A 117 -0.81 -1.79 -8.51
CA ILE A 117 -2.21 -1.78 -8.03
C ILE A 117 -3.11 -1.25 -9.13
N ILE A 118 -4.24 -1.91 -9.34
CA ILE A 118 -5.29 -1.48 -10.27
C ILE A 118 -6.35 -0.68 -9.50
N ALA A 119 -6.72 0.48 -10.01
CA ALA A 119 -7.88 1.22 -9.55
C ALA A 119 -9.16 0.64 -10.14
N THR A 120 -10.02 0.07 -9.30
CA THR A 120 -11.38 -0.30 -9.69
C THR A 120 -12.33 0.83 -9.33
N TYR A 121 -13.15 1.26 -10.27
CA TYR A 121 -14.29 2.12 -9.97
C TYR A 121 -15.40 1.23 -9.39
N GLY A 122 -15.78 1.48 -8.14
CA GLY A 122 -16.90 0.80 -7.46
C GLY A 122 -18.25 1.39 -7.81
#